data_AF-A0A101MJM9-F1
#
_entry.id   AF-A0A101MJM9-F1
#
_cell.length_a   1.000
_cell.length_b   1.000
_cell.length_c   1.000
_cell.angle_alpha   90.00
_cell.angle_beta   90.00
_cell.angle_gamma   90.00
#
_symmetry.space_group_name_H-M   'P 1'
#
loop_
_entity.id
_entity.type
_entity.pdbx_description
1 polymer ?
#
loop_
_entity_poly.entity_id
_entity_poly.type
_entity_poly.pdbx_seq_one_letter_code
_entity_poly.pdbx_strand_id
1 'polypeptide(L)'
;MNRLFGTKSAAPKPTLEGAISNVDTRVSSIDVKLAALNSELSTYQSKIAKMRDGPGKNALRQKALKVLQRRKQYEAQRDQLSQQSWNMEQAGMMQDNLKNVMTTVDAMKTTTKELKKQYGKVDVDKIEQMQDEMADLMEVGNEIQESISRSYDVPEDVDEAELDAELEALGEESMFESTMGESAMPSFLQDEVAPPQFIDEPPEQHKVKEAAGGLG
;
A
#
# COMPACT_ATOMS: atom_id res chain seq x y z
N MET A 1 -29.26 -2.82 44.76
CA MET A 1 -29.76 -3.53 43.57
C MET A 1 -28.63 -3.70 42.57
N ASN A 2 -28.51 -4.93 42.07
CA ASN A 2 -27.93 -5.40 40.79
C ASN A 2 -26.47 -5.04 40.42
N ARG A 3 -25.56 -5.88 40.92
CA ARG A 3 -24.34 -6.30 40.21
C ARG A 3 -24.75 -7.50 39.34
N LEU A 4 -24.99 -7.31 38.05
CA LEU A 4 -25.59 -8.37 37.22
C LEU A 4 -24.97 -8.63 35.85
N PHE A 5 -23.76 -8.12 35.56
CA PHE A 5 -22.97 -8.64 34.44
C PHE A 5 -21.47 -8.59 34.77
N GLY A 6 -20.87 -9.76 35.06
CA GLY A 6 -19.43 -9.97 34.87
C GLY A 6 -19.12 -9.83 33.37
N THR A 7 -17.94 -9.38 32.96
CA THR A 7 -16.60 -9.68 33.44
C THR A 7 -15.78 -8.39 33.53
N LYS A 8 -14.85 -8.31 34.49
CA LYS A 8 -13.70 -7.41 34.30
C LYS A 8 -12.99 -7.98 33.07
N SER A 9 -13.09 -7.31 31.93
CA SER A 9 -12.28 -7.66 30.77
C SER A 9 -10.82 -7.65 31.22
N ALA A 10 -10.21 -8.84 31.29
CA ALA A 10 -8.78 -9.01 31.45
C ALA A 10 -8.05 -8.74 30.12
N ALA A 11 -8.70 -8.03 29.18
CA ALA A 11 -8.03 -7.52 28.01
C ALA A 11 -6.95 -6.54 28.49
N PRO A 12 -5.70 -6.69 28.01
CA PRO A 12 -4.67 -5.70 28.26
C PRO A 12 -5.20 -4.33 27.84
N LYS A 13 -4.88 -3.30 28.64
CA LYS A 13 -5.23 -1.92 28.28
C LYS A 13 -4.68 -1.66 26.88
N PRO A 14 -5.46 -1.06 25.97
CA PRO A 14 -4.99 -0.78 24.62
C PRO A 14 -3.70 0.04 24.70
N THR A 15 -2.65 -0.48 24.07
CA THR A 15 -1.37 0.20 23.94
C THR A 15 -1.32 0.84 22.56
N LEU A 16 -0.52 1.89 22.44
CA LEU A 16 -0.24 2.52 21.16
C LEU A 16 0.30 1.49 20.14
N GLU A 17 1.23 0.65 20.57
CA GLU A 17 1.79 -0.46 19.78
C GLU A 17 0.70 -1.43 19.28
N GLY A 18 -0.25 -1.79 20.15
CA GLY A 18 -1.36 -2.67 19.79
C GLY A 18 -2.34 -1.99 18.83
N ALA A 19 -2.53 -0.68 18.94
CA ALA A 19 -3.36 0.09 18.02
C ALA A 19 -2.71 0.18 16.62
N ILE A 20 -1.40 0.48 16.55
CA ILE A 20 -0.60 0.48 15.31
C ILE A 20 -0.71 -0.89 14.62
N SER A 21 -0.41 -1.97 15.34
CA SER A 21 -0.48 -3.34 14.79
C SER A 21 -1.88 -3.72 14.25
N ASN A 22 -2.95 -3.26 14.92
CA ASN A 22 -4.31 -3.48 14.44
C ASN A 22 -4.60 -2.70 13.15
N VAL A 23 -4.11 -1.46 13.04
CA VAL A 23 -4.22 -0.65 11.83
C VAL A 23 -3.44 -1.29 10.68
N ASP A 24 -2.22 -1.74 10.92
CA ASP A 24 -1.39 -2.41 9.90
C ASP A 24 -2.04 -3.70 9.37
N THR A 25 -2.69 -4.46 10.26
CA THR A 25 -3.46 -5.65 9.87
C THR A 25 -4.63 -5.29 8.96
N ARG A 26 -5.31 -4.18 9.22
CA ARG A 26 -6.41 -3.69 8.37
C ARG A 26 -5.90 -3.19 7.03
N VAL A 27 -4.80 -2.43 7.01
CA VAL A 27 -4.12 -1.99 5.79
C VAL A 27 -3.77 -3.20 4.92
N SER A 28 -3.11 -4.21 5.50
CA SER A 28 -2.77 -5.46 4.81
C SER A 28 -4.00 -6.17 4.23
N SER A 29 -5.13 -6.19 4.95
CA SER A 29 -6.38 -6.76 4.45
C SER A 29 -6.96 -5.95 3.27
N ILE A 30 -6.83 -4.63 3.30
CA ILE A 30 -7.26 -3.76 2.21
C ILE A 30 -6.35 -3.96 0.99
N ASP A 31 -5.04 -4.09 1.16
CA ASP A 31 -4.10 -4.33 0.06
C ASP A 31 -4.41 -5.63 -0.69
N VAL A 32 -4.79 -6.69 0.02
CA VAL A 32 -5.25 -7.94 -0.62
C VAL A 32 -6.53 -7.71 -1.45
N LYS A 33 -7.47 -6.89 -0.97
CA LYS A 33 -8.69 -6.55 -1.74
C LYS A 33 -8.36 -5.70 -2.95
N LEU A 34 -7.44 -4.73 -2.82
CA LEU A 34 -6.98 -3.89 -3.92
C LEU A 34 -6.31 -4.74 -5.01
N ALA A 35 -5.46 -5.68 -4.64
CA ALA A 35 -4.84 -6.61 -5.58
C ALA A 35 -5.88 -7.44 -6.36
N ALA A 36 -6.94 -7.92 -5.68
CA ALA A 36 -8.03 -8.64 -6.33
C ALA A 36 -8.82 -7.75 -7.31
N LEU A 37 -9.13 -6.51 -6.92
CA LEU A 37 -9.83 -5.54 -7.76
C LEU A 37 -8.99 -5.13 -8.99
N ASN A 38 -7.68 -4.98 -8.82
CA ASN A 38 -6.74 -4.69 -9.93
C ASN A 38 -6.71 -5.84 -10.94
N SER A 39 -6.68 -7.09 -10.47
CA SER A 39 -6.75 -8.27 -11.33
C SER A 39 -8.07 -8.35 -12.11
N GLU A 40 -9.19 -8.02 -11.46
CA GLU A 40 -10.50 -7.94 -12.10
C GLU A 40 -10.56 -6.82 -13.16
N LEU A 41 -10.01 -5.63 -12.85
CA LEU A 41 -9.93 -4.50 -13.79
C LEU A 41 -9.10 -4.84 -15.02
N SER A 42 -7.91 -5.43 -14.84
CA SER A 42 -7.05 -5.88 -15.95
C SER A 42 -7.77 -6.87 -16.87
N THR A 43 -8.58 -7.78 -16.29
CA THR A 43 -9.40 -8.71 -17.05
C THR A 43 -10.49 -7.99 -17.87
N TYR A 44 -11.15 -6.98 -17.30
CA TYR A 44 -12.12 -6.18 -18.04
C TYR A 44 -11.47 -5.37 -19.16
N GLN A 45 -10.33 -4.73 -18.90
CA GLN A 45 -9.59 -3.95 -19.89
C GLN A 45 -9.18 -4.82 -21.09
N SER A 46 -8.61 -5.99 -20.83
CA SER A 46 -8.24 -6.95 -21.87
C SER A 46 -9.43 -7.37 -22.75
N LYS A 47 -10.61 -7.55 -22.15
CA LYS A 47 -11.84 -7.89 -22.88
C LYS A 47 -12.36 -6.69 -23.69
N ILE A 48 -12.37 -5.50 -23.10
CA ILE A 48 -12.84 -4.27 -23.75
C ILE A 48 -11.95 -3.93 -24.95
N ALA A 49 -10.63 -4.06 -24.82
CA ALA A 49 -9.67 -3.78 -25.90
C ALA A 49 -9.89 -4.67 -27.13
N LYS A 50 -10.26 -5.94 -26.92
CA LYS A 50 -10.52 -6.92 -28.00
C LYS A 50 -11.92 -6.79 -28.62
N MET A 51 -12.80 -5.95 -28.07
CA MET A 51 -14.17 -5.80 -28.54
C MET A 51 -14.34 -4.59 -29.44
N ARG A 52 -15.08 -4.78 -30.54
CA ARG A 52 -15.58 -3.68 -31.36
C ARG A 52 -16.60 -2.84 -30.60
N ASP A 53 -16.66 -1.55 -30.89
CA ASP A 53 -17.63 -0.66 -30.26
C ASP A 53 -19.06 -1.12 -30.49
N GLY A 54 -19.86 -1.05 -29.42
CA GLY A 54 -21.23 -1.51 -29.42
C GLY A 54 -21.76 -1.80 -28.01
N PRO A 55 -23.02 -2.23 -27.90
CA PRO A 55 -23.70 -2.44 -26.61
C PRO A 55 -22.97 -3.39 -25.67
N GLY A 56 -22.35 -4.45 -26.19
CA GLY A 56 -21.58 -5.41 -25.40
C GLY A 56 -20.31 -4.80 -24.77
N LYS A 57 -19.58 -3.95 -25.51
CA LYS A 57 -18.39 -3.25 -25.01
C LYS A 57 -18.78 -2.22 -23.95
N ASN A 58 -19.88 -1.49 -24.17
CA ASN A 58 -20.40 -0.51 -23.22
C ASN A 58 -20.85 -1.18 -21.91
N ALA A 59 -21.49 -2.35 -21.99
CA ALA A 59 -21.87 -3.11 -20.80
C ALA A 59 -20.64 -3.58 -19.98
N LEU A 60 -19.53 -3.93 -20.63
CA LEU A 60 -18.29 -4.27 -19.92
C LEU A 60 -17.61 -3.03 -19.32
N ARG A 61 -17.58 -1.89 -20.04
CA ARG A 61 -17.08 -0.62 -19.48
C ARG A 61 -17.82 -0.23 -18.21
N GLN A 62 -19.15 -0.32 -18.22
CA GLN A 62 -19.98 -0.03 -17.05
C GLN A 62 -19.72 -0.97 -15.86
N LYS A 63 -19.36 -2.24 -16.13
CA LYS A 63 -18.92 -3.17 -15.07
C LYS A 63 -17.54 -2.78 -14.53
N ALA A 64 -16.60 -2.45 -15.43
CA ALA A 64 -15.26 -2.02 -15.06
C ALA A 64 -15.28 -0.75 -14.21
N LEU A 65 -16.10 0.25 -14.56
CA LEU A 65 -16.30 1.47 -13.77
C LEU A 65 -16.75 1.18 -12.33
N LYS A 66 -17.67 0.25 -12.14
CA LYS A 66 -18.12 -0.13 -10.79
C LYS A 66 -17.02 -0.81 -9.96
N VAL A 67 -16.11 -1.54 -10.61
CA VAL A 67 -14.95 -2.13 -9.94
C VAL A 67 -13.93 -1.05 -9.61
N LEU A 68 -13.70 -0.11 -10.53
CA LEU A 68 -12.80 1.03 -10.34
C LEU A 68 -13.26 1.93 -9.19
N GLN A 69 -14.56 2.22 -9.09
CA GLN A 69 -15.13 2.98 -7.98
C GLN A 69 -14.88 2.30 -6.63
N ARG A 70 -15.06 0.97 -6.54
CA ARG A 70 -14.74 0.21 -5.32
C ARG A 70 -13.25 0.23 -4.99
N ARG A 71 -12.39 0.14 -6.01
CA ARG A 71 -10.94 0.23 -5.85
C ARG A 71 -10.58 1.58 -5.24
N LYS A 72 -11.06 2.70 -5.80
CA LYS A 72 -10.83 4.05 -5.24
C LYS A 72 -11.30 4.18 -3.79
N GLN A 73 -12.47 3.64 -3.46
CA GLN A 73 -12.97 3.65 -2.08
C GLN A 73 -12.02 2.92 -1.12
N TYR A 74 -11.47 1.77 -1.53
CA TYR A 74 -10.49 1.04 -0.72
C TYR A 74 -9.13 1.73 -0.65
N GLU A 75 -8.67 2.39 -1.72
CA GLU A 75 -7.45 3.22 -1.70
C GLU A 75 -7.59 4.37 -0.71
N ALA A 76 -8.71 5.10 -0.74
CA ALA A 76 -8.98 6.16 0.23
C ALA A 76 -9.01 5.65 1.67
N GLN A 77 -9.64 4.49 1.92
CA GLN A 77 -9.64 3.86 3.25
C GLN A 77 -8.24 3.45 3.70
N ARG A 78 -7.42 2.90 2.80
CA ARG A 78 -6.03 2.54 3.07
C ARG A 78 -5.23 3.79 3.46
N ASP A 79 -5.33 4.86 2.68
CA ASP A 79 -4.57 6.09 2.91
C ASP A 79 -4.94 6.75 4.24
N GLN A 80 -6.22 6.75 4.57
CA GLN A 80 -6.70 7.21 5.87
C GLN A 80 -6.13 6.38 7.02
N LEU A 81 -6.07 5.05 6.90
CA LEU A 81 -5.49 4.17 7.91
C LEU A 81 -3.98 4.34 8.02
N SER A 82 -3.28 4.50 6.89
CA SER A 82 -1.84 4.78 6.87
C SER A 82 -1.53 6.10 7.60
N GLN A 83 -2.33 7.15 7.37
CA GLN A 83 -2.19 8.42 8.10
C GLN A 83 -2.45 8.25 9.61
N GLN A 84 -3.42 7.41 10.00
CA GLN A 84 -3.66 7.08 11.41
C GLN A 84 -2.46 6.36 12.03
N SER A 85 -1.89 5.37 11.33
CA SER A 85 -0.71 4.64 11.79
C SER A 85 0.46 5.60 12.02
N TRP A 86 0.73 6.47 11.04
CA TRP A 86 1.79 7.47 11.14
C TRP A 86 1.59 8.45 12.30
N ASN A 87 0.36 8.96 12.50
CA ASN A 87 0.06 9.83 13.65
C ASN A 87 0.32 9.12 14.99
N MET A 88 -0.03 7.84 15.08
CA MET A 88 0.25 7.03 16.28
C MET A 88 1.75 6.79 16.46
N GLU A 89 2.50 6.48 15.41
CA GLU A 89 3.96 6.37 15.48
C GLU A 89 4.62 7.65 16.00
N GLN A 90 4.19 8.83 15.51
CA GLN A 90 4.66 10.12 16.00
C GLN A 90 4.36 10.32 17.49
N ALA A 91 3.15 9.98 17.93
CA ALA A 91 2.79 10.02 19.36
C ALA A 91 3.67 9.08 20.20
N GLY A 92 4.05 7.93 19.64
CA GLY A 92 4.94 6.95 20.28
C GLY A 92 6.35 7.50 20.48
N MET A 93 6.91 8.14 19.45
CA MET A 93 8.20 8.82 19.55
C MET A 93 8.18 9.93 20.61
N MET A 94 7.10 10.72 20.66
CA MET A 94 6.92 11.75 21.69
C MET A 94 6.86 11.13 23.10
N GLN A 95 6.10 10.05 23.26
CA GLN A 95 6.00 9.32 24.53
C GLN A 95 7.37 8.81 25.00
N ASP A 96 8.17 8.26 24.10
CA ASP A 96 9.51 7.76 24.44
C ASP A 96 10.50 8.90 24.75
N ASN A 97 10.40 10.03 24.05
CA ASN A 97 11.16 11.22 24.42
C ASN A 97 10.81 11.71 25.83
N LEU A 98 9.51 11.76 26.17
CA LEU A 98 9.05 12.14 27.51
C LEU A 98 9.58 11.18 28.60
N LYS A 99 9.63 9.87 28.34
CA LYS A 99 10.24 8.90 29.27
C LYS A 99 11.74 9.15 29.47
N ASN A 100 12.46 9.50 28.42
CA ASN A 100 13.90 9.82 28.51
C ASN A 100 14.14 11.12 29.30
N VAL A 101 13.31 12.14 29.09
CA VAL A 101 13.32 13.36 29.90
C VAL A 101 13.05 13.02 31.36
N MET A 102 12.07 12.16 31.66
CA MET A 102 11.74 11.76 33.02
C MET A 102 12.91 11.06 33.71
N THR A 103 13.57 10.15 33.01
CA THR A 103 14.77 9.46 33.50
C THR A 103 15.89 10.45 33.82
N THR A 104 16.07 11.45 32.96
CA THR A 104 17.07 12.52 33.17
C THR A 104 16.72 13.37 34.39
N VAL A 105 15.44 13.74 34.55
CA VAL A 105 14.94 14.50 35.72
C VAL A 105 15.12 13.69 37.01
N ASP A 106 14.82 12.40 37.01
CA ASP A 106 15.02 11.51 38.16
C ASP A 106 16.50 11.40 38.55
N ALA A 107 17.39 11.32 37.55
CA ALA A 107 18.83 11.36 37.78
C ALA A 107 19.26 12.71 38.39
N MET A 108 18.79 13.83 37.84
CA MET A 108 19.07 15.18 38.37
C MET A 108 18.55 15.36 39.80
N LYS A 109 17.38 14.82 40.11
CA LYS A 109 16.79 14.82 41.46
C LYS A 109 17.67 14.05 42.44
N THR A 110 18.13 12.86 42.03
CA THR A 110 19.03 12.03 42.83
C THR A 110 20.35 12.74 43.08
N THR A 111 20.97 13.29 42.03
CA THR A 111 22.22 14.06 42.14
C THR A 111 22.04 15.31 43.00
N THR A 112 20.92 16.04 42.87
CA THR A 112 20.67 17.23 43.70
C THR A 112 20.48 16.88 45.17
N LYS A 113 19.79 15.76 45.47
CA LYS A 113 19.64 15.26 46.83
C LYS A 113 21.01 14.92 47.46
N GLU A 114 21.89 14.30 46.69
CA GLU A 114 23.25 13.97 47.14
C GLU A 114 24.10 15.25 47.29
N LEU A 115 24.03 16.20 46.36
CA LEU A 115 24.70 17.50 46.47
C LEU A 115 24.22 18.31 47.68
N LYS A 116 22.92 18.30 47.98
CA LYS A 116 22.35 18.94 49.18
C LYS A 116 22.89 18.33 50.47
N LYS A 117 23.11 17.01 50.48
CA LYS A 117 23.71 16.29 51.60
C LYS A 117 25.20 16.64 51.79
N GLN A 118 25.91 16.89 50.70
CA GLN A 118 27.36 17.16 50.71
C GLN A 118 27.73 18.65 50.90
N TYR A 119 26.95 19.57 50.33
CA TYR A 119 27.34 21.00 50.24
C TYR A 119 26.36 21.99 50.90
N GLY A 120 25.16 21.56 51.31
CA GLY A 120 24.14 22.45 51.87
C GLY A 120 23.52 23.42 50.84
N LYS A 121 22.33 23.97 51.18
CA LYS A 121 21.48 24.91 50.41
C LYS A 121 21.73 24.97 48.88
N VAL A 122 21.14 24.03 48.15
CA VAL A 122 20.92 24.14 46.69
C VAL A 122 19.49 24.68 46.47
N ASP A 123 19.29 25.55 45.47
CA ASP A 123 17.98 26.15 45.12
C ASP A 123 16.96 25.07 44.72
N VAL A 124 16.01 24.82 45.62
CA VAL A 124 14.94 23.80 45.46
C VAL A 124 13.81 24.31 44.56
N ASP A 125 13.58 25.61 44.53
CA ASP A 125 12.45 26.24 43.84
C ASP A 125 12.47 25.99 42.33
N LYS A 126 13.66 25.91 41.71
CA LYS A 126 13.81 25.57 40.29
C LYS A 126 13.49 24.11 39.96
N ILE A 127 13.59 23.21 40.94
CA ILE A 127 13.29 21.79 40.75
C ILE A 127 11.79 21.55 40.87
N GLU A 128 11.11 22.27 41.76
CA GLU A 128 9.65 22.22 41.86
C GLU A 128 8.99 22.83 40.62
N GLN A 129 9.48 23.95 40.12
CA GLN A 129 8.97 24.56 38.87
C GLN A 129 9.09 23.62 37.66
N MET A 130 10.19 22.87 37.55
CA MET A 130 10.38 21.88 36.49
C MET A 130 9.46 20.67 36.63
N GLN A 131 9.00 20.37 37.85
CA GLN A 131 8.09 19.27 38.13
C GLN A 131 6.66 19.62 37.69
N ASP A 132 6.25 20.86 37.93
CA ASP A 132 4.95 21.38 37.50
C ASP A 132 4.86 21.45 35.97
N GLU A 133 5.89 21.99 35.28
CA GLU A 133 5.93 22.01 33.81
C GLU A 133 5.86 20.61 33.18
N MET A 134 6.39 19.59 33.87
CA MET A 134 6.37 18.22 33.39
C MET A 134 5.00 17.54 33.56
N ALA A 135 4.26 17.91 34.61
CA ALA A 135 2.88 17.47 34.79
C ALA A 135 1.98 18.03 33.68
N ASP A 136 2.14 19.31 33.36
CA ASP A 136 1.41 19.97 32.27
C ASP A 136 1.70 19.33 30.91
N LEU A 137 2.96 18.99 30.63
CA LEU A 137 3.34 18.30 29.37
C LEU A 137 2.71 16.90 29.24
N MET A 138 2.54 16.17 30.34
CA MET A 138 1.82 14.89 30.30
C MET A 138 0.34 15.07 30.02
N GLU A 139 -0.28 16.12 30.57
CA GLU A 139 -1.69 16.41 30.34
C GLU A 139 -1.95 16.80 28.88
N VAL A 140 -1.10 17.65 28.30
CA VAL A 140 -1.13 18.01 26.87
C VAL A 140 -0.93 16.79 25.97
N GLY A 141 -0.02 15.88 26.32
CA GLY A 141 0.19 14.64 25.55
C GLY A 141 -1.07 13.76 25.50
N ASN A 142 -1.84 13.69 26.59
CA ASN A 142 -3.09 12.95 26.63
C ASN A 142 -4.21 13.65 25.83
N GLU A 143 -4.25 14.99 25.83
CA GLU A 143 -5.24 15.78 25.10
C GLU A 143 -5.02 15.72 23.58
N ILE A 144 -3.75 15.70 23.13
CA ILE A 144 -3.38 15.47 21.72
C ILE A 144 -3.88 14.11 21.25
N GLN A 145 -3.70 13.07 22.08
CA GLN A 145 -4.15 11.72 21.77
C GLN A 145 -5.69 11.63 21.62
N GLU A 146 -6.45 12.44 22.37
CA GLU A 146 -7.90 12.50 22.24
C GLU A 146 -8.36 13.32 21.02
N SER A 147 -7.65 14.40 20.67
CA SER A 147 -7.99 15.25 19.52
C SER A 147 -7.73 14.56 18.18
N ILE A 148 -6.69 13.73 18.06
CA ILE A 148 -6.38 12.98 16.83
C ILE A 148 -7.46 11.93 16.52
N SER A 149 -8.20 11.46 17.54
CA SER A 149 -9.26 10.45 17.42
C SER A 149 -10.54 10.93 16.72
N ARG A 150 -10.76 12.25 16.57
CA ARG A 150 -12.09 12.78 16.21
C ARG A 150 -12.27 13.16 14.74
N SER A 151 -11.24 13.05 13.91
CA SER A 151 -11.19 13.83 12.67
C SER A 151 -11.17 12.99 11.41
N TYR A 152 -12.23 12.26 11.05
CA TYR A 152 -12.36 11.77 9.67
C TYR A 152 -13.81 11.68 9.22
N ASP A 153 -14.27 12.73 8.53
CA ASP A 153 -15.47 12.75 7.70
C ASP A 153 -15.02 12.57 6.25
N VAL A 154 -15.58 11.58 5.54
CA VAL A 154 -15.19 11.22 4.16
C VAL A 154 -16.15 11.92 3.19
N PRO A 155 -15.67 12.68 2.19
CA PRO A 155 -16.54 13.27 1.17
C PRO A 155 -17.15 12.18 0.26
N GLU A 156 -18.46 12.24 0.03
CA GLU A 156 -19.26 11.21 -0.66
C GLU A 156 -19.34 11.36 -2.19
N ASP A 157 -18.80 12.42 -2.80
CA ASP A 157 -19.06 12.70 -4.22
C ASP A 157 -17.84 12.40 -5.11
N VAL A 158 -17.83 11.22 -5.74
CA VAL A 158 -16.85 10.82 -6.77
C VAL A 158 -17.43 11.08 -8.17
N ASP A 159 -16.70 11.83 -9.02
CA ASP A 159 -17.13 12.17 -10.39
C ASP A 159 -16.94 11.00 -11.38
N GLU A 160 -18.01 10.60 -12.07
CA GLU A 160 -17.98 9.52 -13.07
C GLU A 160 -17.09 9.84 -14.29
N ALA A 161 -16.98 11.12 -14.70
CA ALA A 161 -16.15 11.50 -15.83
C ALA A 161 -14.65 11.34 -15.53
N GLU A 162 -14.25 11.56 -14.28
CA GLU A 162 -12.88 11.32 -13.82
C GLU A 162 -12.57 9.81 -13.82
N LEU A 163 -13.53 8.97 -13.43
CA LEU A 163 -13.38 7.52 -13.44
C LEU A 163 -13.21 6.96 -14.85
N ASP A 164 -13.93 7.49 -15.84
CA ASP A 164 -13.80 7.07 -17.24
C ASP A 164 -12.39 7.38 -17.80
N ALA A 165 -11.86 8.57 -17.52
CA ALA A 165 -10.51 8.95 -17.92
C ALA A 165 -9.43 8.06 -17.27
N GLU A 166 -9.58 7.74 -15.98
CA GLU A 166 -8.64 6.84 -15.30
C GLU A 166 -8.73 5.40 -15.81
N LEU A 167 -9.93 4.92 -16.12
CA LEU A 167 -10.11 3.57 -16.68
C LEU A 167 -9.39 3.43 -18.03
N GLU A 168 -9.40 4.49 -18.85
CA GLU A 168 -8.68 4.55 -20.12
C GLU A 168 -7.15 4.60 -19.90
N ALA A 169 -6.68 5.45 -19.00
CA ALA A 169 -5.25 5.56 -18.66
C ALA A 169 -4.65 4.24 -18.14
N LEU A 170 -5.35 3.53 -17.24
CA LEU A 170 -4.91 2.22 -16.78
C LEU A 170 -4.86 1.18 -17.91
N GLY A 171 -5.72 1.31 -18.92
CA GLY A 171 -5.73 0.42 -20.08
C GLY A 171 -4.53 0.66 -20.99
N GLU A 172 -4.11 1.92 -21.12
CA GLU A 172 -2.93 2.33 -21.86
C GLU A 172 -1.63 1.90 -21.16
N GLU A 173 -1.55 2.04 -19.83
CA GLU A 173 -0.41 1.58 -19.02
C GLU A 173 -0.22 0.05 -19.11
N SER A 174 -1.31 -0.73 -19.01
CA SER A 174 -1.25 -2.19 -19.16
C SER A 174 -0.82 -2.63 -20.57
N MET A 175 -1.28 -1.92 -21.61
CA MET A 175 -0.81 -2.13 -22.99
C MET A 175 0.67 -1.80 -23.15
N PHE A 176 1.13 -0.71 -22.55
CA PHE A 176 2.53 -0.31 -22.58
C PHE A 176 3.44 -1.31 -21.85
N GLU A 177 3.04 -1.79 -20.66
CA GLU A 177 3.75 -2.82 -19.91
C GLU A 177 3.81 -4.15 -20.68
N SER A 178 2.69 -4.56 -21.31
CA SER A 178 2.65 -5.77 -22.14
C SER A 178 3.55 -5.66 -23.37
N THR A 179 3.57 -4.50 -24.02
CA THR A 179 4.40 -4.23 -25.21
C THR A 179 5.89 -4.16 -24.85
N MET A 180 6.23 -3.61 -23.69
CA MET A 180 7.60 -3.58 -23.17
C MET A 180 8.08 -4.96 -22.68
N GLY A 181 7.19 -5.77 -22.11
CA GLY A 181 7.47 -7.16 -21.73
C GLY A 181 7.75 -8.08 -22.93
N GLU A 182 7.07 -7.87 -24.06
CA GLU A 182 7.36 -8.58 -25.32
C GLU A 182 8.63 -8.05 -26.02
N SER A 183 8.98 -6.77 -25.83
CA SER A 183 10.19 -6.15 -26.40
C SER A 183 11.47 -6.42 -25.58
N ALA A 184 11.35 -7.00 -24.39
CA ALA A 184 12.47 -7.33 -23.51
C ALA A 184 13.11 -8.70 -23.79
N MET A 185 12.64 -9.45 -24.80
CA MET A 185 13.32 -10.63 -25.29
C MET A 185 14.45 -10.20 -26.22
N PRO A 186 15.73 -10.39 -25.84
CA PRO A 186 16.84 -10.04 -26.71
C PRO A 186 16.76 -10.82 -28.03
N SER A 187 17.09 -10.17 -29.15
CA SER A 187 17.02 -10.76 -30.49
C SER A 187 17.69 -12.14 -30.64
N PHE A 188 18.62 -12.50 -29.75
CA PHE A 188 19.29 -13.80 -29.74
C PHE A 188 18.42 -14.97 -29.23
N LEU A 189 17.28 -14.71 -28.59
CA LEU A 189 16.33 -15.73 -28.12
C LEU A 189 15.12 -15.92 -29.05
N GLN A 190 14.96 -15.09 -30.07
CA GLN A 190 13.88 -15.23 -31.06
C GLN A 190 14.17 -16.28 -32.15
N ASP A 191 15.44 -16.61 -32.39
CA ASP A 191 15.85 -17.49 -33.50
C ASP A 191 15.80 -18.99 -33.14
N GLU A 192 15.62 -19.35 -31.87
CA GLU A 192 15.63 -20.75 -31.41
C GLU A 192 14.24 -21.42 -31.38
N VAL A 193 13.16 -20.69 -31.64
CA VAL A 193 11.77 -21.22 -31.57
C VAL A 193 11.15 -21.46 -32.95
N ALA A 194 11.89 -21.27 -34.05
CA ALA A 194 11.42 -21.69 -35.36
C ALA A 194 11.64 -23.21 -35.51
N PRO A 195 10.58 -24.03 -35.70
CA PRO A 195 10.78 -25.43 -36.07
C PRO A 195 11.56 -25.48 -37.39
N PRO A 196 12.55 -26.38 -37.53
CA PRO A 196 13.40 -26.42 -38.71
C PRO A 196 12.54 -26.58 -39.96
N GLN A 197 12.65 -25.63 -40.89
CA GLN A 197 12.05 -25.77 -42.21
C GLN A 197 12.84 -26.84 -42.96
N PHE A 198 12.26 -28.06 -43.04
CA PHE A 198 12.67 -29.04 -44.02
C PHE A 198 12.47 -28.42 -45.41
N ILE A 199 13.57 -28.06 -46.06
CA ILE A 199 13.56 -27.78 -47.49
C ILE A 199 13.42 -29.14 -48.17
N ASP A 200 12.20 -29.50 -48.53
CA ASP A 200 11.92 -30.66 -49.39
C ASP A 200 12.20 -30.21 -50.83
N GLU A 201 13.49 -30.16 -51.18
CA GLU A 201 13.92 -29.87 -52.56
C GLU A 201 13.60 -31.10 -53.42
N PRO A 202 12.71 -30.99 -54.42
CA PRO A 202 12.37 -32.13 -55.26
C PRO A 202 13.63 -32.54 -56.07
N PRO A 203 13.91 -33.85 -56.20
CA PRO A 203 15.14 -34.31 -56.81
C PRO A 203 15.25 -33.81 -58.26
N GLU A 204 16.38 -33.17 -58.59
CA GLU A 204 16.70 -32.77 -59.95
C GLU A 204 16.62 -34.00 -60.87
N GLN A 205 15.69 -33.93 -61.83
CA GLN A 205 15.60 -34.90 -62.90
C GLN A 205 16.81 -34.71 -63.82
N HIS A 206 17.88 -35.49 -63.58
CA HIS A 206 18.91 -35.73 -64.58
C HIS A 206 18.24 -36.33 -65.83
N LYS A 207 17.95 -35.49 -66.82
CA LYS A 207 17.56 -35.91 -68.16
C LYS A 207 18.74 -36.68 -68.78
N VAL A 208 18.63 -38.00 -68.76
CA VAL A 208 19.50 -38.90 -69.52
C VAL A 208 19.28 -38.57 -71.00
N LYS A 209 20.35 -38.13 -71.69
CA LYS A 209 20.35 -37.90 -73.13
C LYS A 209 20.11 -39.24 -73.84
N GLU A 210 18.94 -39.40 -74.47
CA GLU A 210 18.73 -40.41 -75.49
C GLU A 210 19.59 -40.08 -76.72
N ALA A 211 20.34 -41.08 -77.15
CA ALA A 211 21.15 -41.04 -78.35
C ALA A 211 20.25 -41.12 -79.60
N ALA A 212 20.14 -40.02 -80.34
CA ALA A 212 19.67 -40.07 -81.72
C ALA A 212 20.80 -40.62 -82.60
N GLY A 213 20.79 -41.94 -82.83
CA GLY A 213 21.39 -42.54 -84.02
C GLY A 213 20.49 -42.28 -85.23
N GLY A 214 21.10 -41.88 -86.35
CA GLY A 214 20.44 -41.54 -87.61
C GLY A 214 19.65 -42.68 -88.27
N LEU A 215 19.15 -42.60 -89.49
CA LEU A 215 19.48 -41.87 -90.71
C LEU A 215 18.29 -42.13 -91.66
N GLY A 216 18.00 -41.21 -92.58
CA GLY A 216 17.17 -41.47 -93.76
C GLY A 216 15.95 -40.58 -93.88
#